data_AF-A0AAD5TTS6-F1
#
_entry.id   AF-A0AAD5TTS6-F1
#
_cell.length_a   1.000
_cell.length_b   1.000
_cell.length_c   1.000
_cell.angle_alpha   90.00
_cell.angle_beta   90.00
_cell.angle_gamma   90.00
#
_symmetry.space_group_name_H-M   'P 1'
#
loop_
_entity.id
_entity.type
_entity.pdbx_description
1 polymer ?
#
loop_
_entity_poly.entity_id
_entity_poly.type
_entity_poly.pdbx_seq_one_letter_code
_entity_poly.pdbx_strand_id
1 'polypeptide(L)'
;MDINYKTSYDISFLGFGVENILHIIIHSDSAAMAEFVPEAYKQLNFTLIDPTLPPTQYPNLATIYFAVGYLEGAVAGLMTETNNVAIIADYPKSVQRRYVNGFKQGVLAVCPICNIHHLYLKAFPSKNNDFITGD
;
A
#
# COMPACT_ATOMS: atom_id res chain seq x y z
N MET A 1 -3.78 -2.34 28.46
CA MET A 1 -2.39 -1.87 28.40
C MET A 1 -2.41 -0.73 27.39
N ASP A 2 -2.65 0.49 27.87
CA ASP A 2 -2.91 1.65 27.02
C ASP A 2 -1.59 2.29 26.60
N ILE A 3 -1.31 2.23 25.30
CA ILE A 3 -0.15 2.90 24.71
C ILE A 3 -0.57 4.35 24.47
N ASN A 4 -0.12 5.25 25.35
CA ASN A 4 -0.30 6.69 25.17
C ASN A 4 0.52 7.18 23.97
N TYR A 5 -0.14 7.48 22.85
CA TYR A 5 0.48 8.19 21.74
C TYR A 5 0.65 9.68 22.10
N LYS A 6 1.85 10.07 22.54
CA LYS A 6 2.25 11.49 22.52
C LYS A 6 2.58 11.86 21.08
N THR A 7 1.69 12.60 20.41
CA THR A 7 1.96 13.24 19.13
C THR A 7 2.65 14.58 19.37
N SER A 8 3.98 14.58 19.42
CA SER A 8 4.79 15.80 19.23
C SER A 8 5.38 15.79 17.82
N TYR A 9 4.97 16.74 16.99
CA TYR A 9 5.55 16.97 15.67
C TYR A 9 6.87 17.73 15.81
N ASP A 10 7.91 17.05 16.29
CA ASP A 10 9.29 17.49 16.06
C ASP A 10 9.77 16.76 14.80
N ILE A 11 9.85 17.50 13.70
CA ILE A 11 10.21 16.95 12.37
C ILE A 11 11.74 16.80 12.25
N SER A 12 12.50 17.17 13.30
CA SER A 12 13.92 16.85 13.34
C SER A 12 14.10 15.36 13.66
N PHE A 13 14.56 14.58 12.69
CA PHE A 13 14.97 13.18 12.87
C PHE A 13 16.03 13.03 13.99
N LEU A 14 16.74 14.13 14.31
CA LEU A 14 17.64 14.26 15.45
C LEU A 14 16.94 14.09 16.82
N GLY A 15 15.64 14.42 16.93
CA GLY A 15 14.84 14.22 18.14
C GLY A 15 14.57 12.74 18.49
N PHE A 16 14.79 11.80 17.55
CA PHE A 16 14.66 10.36 17.80
C PHE A 16 15.87 9.75 18.54
N GLY A 17 16.94 10.50 18.83
CA GLY A 17 18.12 9.95 19.49
C GLY A 17 18.85 8.91 18.62
N VAL A 18 18.97 9.19 17.33
CA VAL A 18 19.53 8.29 16.28
C VAL A 18 21.03 8.01 16.40
N GLU A 19 21.69 8.42 17.49
CA GLU A 19 23.16 8.33 17.62
C GLU A 19 23.72 6.90 17.58
N ASN A 20 22.87 5.85 17.63
CA ASN A 20 23.29 4.45 17.48
C ASN A 20 22.32 3.59 16.64
N ILE A 21 21.52 4.20 15.76
CA ILE A 21 20.62 3.46 14.87
C ILE A 21 21.28 3.32 13.50
N LEU A 22 21.42 2.09 13.01
CA LEU A 22 22.00 1.80 11.69
C LEU A 22 20.95 1.64 10.58
N HIS A 23 19.74 1.19 10.96
CA HIS A 23 18.67 0.85 10.01
C HIS A 23 17.31 1.31 10.53
N ILE A 24 16.52 1.97 9.69
CA ILE A 24 15.18 2.46 10.02
C ILE A 24 14.15 1.87 9.07
N ILE A 25 13.07 1.32 9.65
CA ILE A 25 11.91 0.87 8.89
C ILE A 25 10.88 2.00 8.86
N ILE A 26 10.48 2.40 7.66
CA ILE A 26 9.48 3.43 7.40
C ILE A 26 8.23 2.72 6.86
N HIS A 27 7.11 2.87 7.57
CA HIS A 27 5.82 2.36 7.12
C HIS A 27 4.99 3.52 6.58
N SER A 28 5.04 3.75 5.27
CA SER A 28 4.36 4.88 4.65
C SER A 28 4.20 4.68 3.14
N ASP A 29 3.06 5.15 2.63
CA ASP A 29 2.79 5.27 1.21
C ASP A 29 3.35 6.60 0.63
N SER A 30 3.89 7.48 1.49
CA SER A 30 4.33 8.84 1.16
C SER A 30 5.57 8.87 0.26
N ALA A 31 5.42 9.46 -0.92
CA ALA A 31 6.51 9.76 -1.83
C ALA A 31 7.61 10.62 -1.19
N ALA A 32 7.21 11.61 -0.39
CA ALA A 32 8.14 12.52 0.27
C ALA A 32 9.10 11.79 1.22
N MET A 33 8.65 10.72 1.89
CA MET A 33 9.50 9.94 2.79
C MET A 33 10.54 9.12 2.02
N ALA A 34 10.21 8.66 0.80
CA ALA A 34 11.11 7.90 -0.05
C ALA A 34 12.24 8.75 -0.65
N GLU A 35 12.00 10.05 -0.86
CA GLU A 35 12.94 10.96 -1.50
C GLU A 35 13.75 11.77 -0.48
N PHE A 36 13.08 12.35 0.51
CA PHE A 36 13.72 13.28 1.44
C PHE A 36 14.62 12.58 2.46
N VAL A 37 14.16 11.45 3.02
CA VAL A 37 14.83 10.81 4.15
C VAL A 37 16.17 10.17 3.76
N PRO A 38 16.27 9.38 2.67
CA PRO A 38 17.56 8.79 2.29
C PRO A 38 18.59 9.83 1.86
N GLU A 39 18.15 10.93 1.23
CA GLU A 39 19.03 12.03 0.80
C GLU A 39 19.55 12.86 1.98
N ALA A 40 18.68 13.13 2.97
CA ALA A 40 19.06 13.90 4.15
C ALA A 40 19.94 13.11 5.14
N TYR A 41 19.85 11.78 5.14
CA TYR A 41 20.52 10.89 6.11
C TYR A 41 21.31 9.76 5.43
N LYS A 42 22.29 10.11 4.59
CA LYS A 42 23.07 9.16 3.78
C LYS A 42 23.87 8.12 4.58
N GLN A 43 24.13 8.39 5.86
CA GLN A 43 24.82 7.48 6.78
C GLN A 43 23.94 6.35 7.33
N LEU A 44 22.61 6.45 7.15
CA LEU A 44 21.64 5.49 7.63
C LEU A 44 21.10 4.63 6.48
N ASN A 45 20.72 3.39 6.78
CA ASN A 45 19.99 2.52 5.86
C ASN A 45 18.49 2.57 6.16
N PHE A 46 17.69 2.47 5.11
CA PHE A 46 16.23 2.54 5.21
C PHE A 46 15.56 1.36 4.52
N THR A 47 14.45 0.92 5.10
CA THR A 47 13.47 0.09 4.40
C THR A 47 12.13 0.79 4.39
N LEU A 48 11.61 1.05 3.21
CA LEU A 48 10.29 1.64 3.02
C LEU A 48 9.28 0.56 2.64
N ILE A 49 8.21 0.48 3.42
CA ILE A 49 7.17 -0.52 3.28
C ILE A 49 5.98 0.05 2.51
N ASP A 50 5.59 -0.65 1.46
CA ASP A 50 4.45 -0.38 0.58
C ASP A 50 4.41 1.02 -0.07
N PRO A 51 5.54 1.55 -0.57
CA PRO A 51 5.55 2.89 -1.15
C PRO A 51 4.69 2.99 -2.40
N THR A 52 4.20 4.19 -2.67
CA THR A 52 3.45 4.49 -3.90
C THR A 52 4.35 4.67 -5.12
N LEU A 53 5.62 4.95 -4.89
CA LEU A 53 6.65 5.20 -5.90
C LEU A 53 7.28 3.91 -6.42
N PRO A 54 7.84 3.92 -7.65
CA PRO A 54 8.68 2.82 -8.15
C PRO A 54 9.95 2.65 -7.31
N PRO A 55 10.66 1.51 -7.45
CA PRO A 55 11.91 1.26 -6.73
C PRO A 55 12.87 2.43 -6.95
N THR A 56 13.32 3.04 -5.87
CA THR A 56 14.13 4.26 -5.93
C THR A 56 15.58 3.94 -6.26
N GLN A 57 16.29 4.90 -6.86
CA GLN A 57 17.72 4.79 -7.17
C GLN A 57 18.67 4.97 -5.97
N TYR A 58 18.15 5.25 -4.76
CA TYR A 58 18.98 5.56 -3.60
C TYR A 58 19.64 4.28 -3.07
N PRO A 59 20.98 4.23 -2.97
CA PRO A 59 21.71 3.03 -2.58
C PRO A 59 21.49 2.63 -1.11
N ASN A 60 21.02 3.55 -0.27
CA ASN A 60 20.72 3.35 1.15
C ASN A 60 19.21 3.17 1.43
N LEU A 61 18.40 2.94 0.40
CA LEU A 61 16.96 2.68 0.53
C LEU A 61 16.57 1.37 -0.16
N ALA A 62 16.06 0.41 0.62
CA ALA A 62 15.35 -0.75 0.11
C ALA A 62 13.83 -0.51 0.17
N THR A 63 13.09 -1.01 -0.82
CA THR A 63 11.62 -0.98 -0.81
C THR A 63 11.05 -2.38 -0.76
N ILE A 64 10.00 -2.57 0.04
CA ILE A 64 9.21 -3.80 0.06
C ILE A 64 7.82 -3.46 -0.45
N TYR A 65 7.45 -4.05 -1.58
CA TYR A 65 6.08 -4.03 -2.09
C TYR A 65 5.37 -5.29 -1.65
N PHE A 66 4.09 -5.16 -1.29
CA PHE A 66 3.25 -6.32 -1.11
C PHE A 66 2.57 -6.70 -2.43
N ALA A 67 2.59 -7.99 -2.76
CA ALA A 67 1.72 -8.58 -3.78
C ALA A 67 0.36 -8.90 -3.13
N VAL A 68 -0.32 -7.84 -2.75
CA VAL A 68 -1.57 -7.88 -2.01
C VAL A 68 -2.75 -8.08 -2.96
N GLY A 69 -3.74 -8.88 -2.55
CA GLY A 69 -4.93 -9.21 -3.33
C GLY A 69 -4.83 -10.47 -4.20
N TYR A 70 -3.64 -10.97 -4.56
CA TYR A 70 -3.52 -12.15 -5.44
C TYR A 70 -4.18 -13.41 -4.86
N LEU A 71 -3.87 -13.74 -3.61
CA LEU A 71 -4.46 -14.91 -2.95
C LEU A 71 -5.98 -14.72 -2.74
N GLU A 72 -6.43 -13.50 -2.43
CA GLU A 72 -7.85 -13.17 -2.29
C GLU A 72 -8.60 -13.38 -3.61
N GLY A 73 -8.00 -12.93 -4.72
CA GLY A 73 -8.52 -13.14 -6.07
C GLY A 73 -8.57 -14.61 -6.44
N ALA A 74 -7.52 -15.37 -6.15
CA ALA A 74 -7.50 -16.82 -6.40
C ALA A 74 -8.61 -17.54 -5.60
N VAL A 75 -8.82 -17.16 -4.35
CA VAL A 75 -9.93 -17.71 -3.54
C VAL A 75 -11.28 -17.35 -4.17
N ALA A 76 -11.50 -16.09 -4.55
CA ALA A 76 -12.74 -15.67 -5.20
C ALA A 76 -13.01 -16.41 -6.52
N GLY A 77 -11.99 -16.59 -7.35
CA GLY A 77 -12.07 -17.32 -8.61
C GLY A 77 -12.32 -18.82 -8.44
N LEU A 78 -11.78 -19.44 -7.39
CA LEU A 78 -12.05 -20.85 -7.07
C LEU A 78 -13.45 -21.07 -6.47
N MET A 79 -13.98 -20.08 -5.77
CA MET A 79 -15.26 -20.19 -5.06
C MET A 79 -16.47 -19.76 -5.89
N THR A 80 -16.28 -19.04 -6.99
CA THR A 80 -17.41 -18.55 -7.79
C THR A 80 -18.07 -19.67 -8.58
N GLU A 81 -19.39 -19.78 -8.45
CA GLU A 81 -20.21 -20.70 -9.26
C GLU A 81 -20.79 -20.00 -10.50
N THR A 82 -20.66 -18.67 -10.59
CA THR A 82 -21.29 -17.85 -11.63
C THR A 82 -20.31 -17.29 -12.65
N ASN A 83 -19.00 -17.52 -12.45
CA ASN A 83 -17.92 -16.83 -13.17
C ASN A 83 -17.93 -15.31 -13.02
N ASN A 84 -18.70 -14.74 -12.08
CA ASN A 84 -18.66 -13.31 -11.78
C ASN A 84 -18.08 -13.13 -10.38
N VAL A 85 -17.11 -12.22 -10.24
CA VAL A 85 -16.45 -11.89 -8.97
C VAL A 85 -16.26 -10.39 -8.86
N ALA A 86 -16.19 -9.86 -7.64
CA ALA A 86 -16.08 -8.43 -7.40
C ALA A 86 -15.09 -8.11 -6.27
N ILE A 87 -14.45 -6.95 -6.36
CA ILE A 87 -13.70 -6.33 -5.26
C ILE A 87 -14.16 -4.89 -5.05
N ILE A 88 -14.35 -4.49 -3.79
CA ILE A 88 -14.59 -3.10 -3.40
C ILE A 88 -13.36 -2.62 -2.64
N ALA A 89 -12.72 -1.57 -3.14
CA ALA A 89 -11.52 -0.98 -2.55
C ALA A 89 -11.78 0.48 -2.16
N ASP A 90 -10.99 1.02 -1.24
CA ASP A 90 -11.00 2.46 -0.90
C ASP A 90 -10.41 3.32 -2.05
N TYR A 91 -10.40 4.63 -1.90
CA TYR A 91 -9.96 5.60 -2.91
C TYR A 91 -8.72 5.14 -3.71
N PRO A 92 -8.71 5.25 -5.05
CA PRO A 92 -7.74 4.60 -5.92
C PRO A 92 -6.36 5.30 -5.92
N LYS A 93 -5.65 5.25 -4.80
CA LYS A 93 -4.20 5.52 -4.74
C LYS A 93 -3.43 4.29 -5.21
N SER A 94 -2.12 4.42 -5.43
CA SER A 94 -1.37 3.32 -6.06
C SER A 94 -1.33 2.05 -5.21
N VAL A 95 -1.41 2.14 -3.87
CA VAL A 95 -1.59 0.98 -2.99
C VAL A 95 -2.89 0.25 -3.34
N GLN A 96 -4.04 0.92 -3.31
CA GLN A 96 -5.35 0.32 -3.61
C GLN A 96 -5.40 -0.23 -5.04
N ARG A 97 -4.76 0.44 -6.01
CA ARG A 97 -4.63 -0.09 -7.37
C ARG A 97 -3.81 -1.37 -7.43
N ARG A 98 -2.72 -1.48 -6.66
CA ARG A 98 -1.96 -2.74 -6.55
C ARG A 98 -2.80 -3.86 -5.96
N TYR A 99 -3.60 -3.60 -4.93
CA TYR A 99 -4.55 -4.57 -4.38
C TYR A 99 -5.55 -5.06 -5.44
N VAL A 100 -6.22 -4.15 -6.14
CA VAL A 100 -7.21 -4.51 -7.17
C VAL A 100 -6.56 -5.25 -8.33
N ASN A 101 -5.37 -4.85 -8.76
CA ASN A 101 -4.64 -5.55 -9.82
C ASN A 101 -4.18 -6.94 -9.38
N GLY A 102 -3.69 -7.08 -8.14
CA GLY A 102 -3.35 -8.37 -7.54
C GLY A 102 -4.57 -9.28 -7.50
N PHE A 103 -5.71 -8.78 -7.03
CA PHE A 103 -6.99 -9.50 -7.07
C PHE A 103 -7.35 -9.98 -8.48
N LYS A 104 -7.29 -9.08 -9.47
CA LYS A 104 -7.58 -9.43 -10.88
C LYS A 104 -6.67 -10.55 -11.37
N GLN A 105 -5.36 -10.47 -11.10
CA GLN A 105 -4.39 -11.50 -11.47
C GLN A 105 -4.66 -12.84 -10.78
N GLY A 106 -5.03 -12.81 -9.50
CA GLY A 106 -5.40 -13.99 -8.72
C GLY A 106 -6.61 -14.72 -9.30
N VAL A 107 -7.68 -13.98 -9.60
CA VAL A 107 -8.89 -14.54 -10.21
C VAL A 107 -8.55 -15.20 -11.54
N LEU A 108 -7.86 -14.47 -12.43
CA LEU A 108 -7.57 -14.97 -13.79
C LEU A 108 -6.62 -16.16 -13.81
N ALA A 109 -5.80 -16.33 -12.76
CA ALA A 109 -4.91 -17.49 -12.65
C ALA A 109 -5.66 -18.82 -12.43
N VAL A 110 -6.85 -18.77 -11.83
CA VAL A 110 -7.65 -19.98 -11.48
C VAL A 110 -8.98 -20.05 -12.23
N CYS A 111 -9.49 -18.91 -12.69
CA CYS A 111 -10.72 -18.79 -13.47
C CYS A 111 -10.49 -17.82 -14.65
N PRO A 112 -9.87 -18.27 -15.75
CA PRO A 112 -9.57 -17.43 -16.91
C PRO A 112 -10.83 -16.87 -17.61
N ILE A 113 -11.98 -17.50 -17.40
CA ILE A 113 -13.27 -17.10 -17.97
C ILE A 113 -14.07 -16.15 -17.07
N CYS A 114 -13.57 -15.84 -15.87
CA CYS A 114 -14.31 -15.03 -14.92
C CYS A 114 -14.40 -13.57 -15.37
N ASN A 115 -15.60 -13.01 -15.27
CA ASN A 115 -15.84 -11.57 -15.33
C ASN A 115 -15.52 -10.94 -13.98
N ILE A 116 -14.70 -9.90 -14.00
CA ILE A 116 -14.20 -9.26 -12.78
C ILE A 116 -14.74 -7.85 -12.70
N HIS A 117 -15.51 -7.60 -11.66
CA HIS A 117 -16.02 -6.27 -11.31
C HIS A 117 -15.11 -5.64 -10.25
N HIS A 118 -14.96 -4.33 -10.31
CA HIS A 118 -14.27 -3.61 -9.25
C HIS A 118 -14.90 -2.25 -9.03
N LEU A 119 -14.88 -1.79 -7.79
CA LEU A 119 -15.44 -0.51 -7.41
C LEU A 119 -14.52 0.16 -6.40
N TYR A 120 -14.28 1.46 -6.59
CA TYR A 120 -13.58 2.27 -5.61
C TYR A 120 -14.57 3.15 -4.85
N LEU A 121 -14.47 3.15 -3.53
CA LEU A 121 -15.19 4.10 -2.68
C LEU A 121 -14.55 5.48 -2.85
N LYS A 122 -15.36 6.55 -2.93
CA LYS A 122 -14.87 7.88 -2.56
C LYS A 122 -14.48 7.80 -1.08
N ALA A 123 -13.34 8.37 -0.74
CA ALA A 123 -12.72 8.35 0.59
C ALA A 123 -13.73 8.35 1.75
N PHE A 124 -13.43 7.59 2.82
CA PHE A 124 -14.21 7.43 4.07
C PHE A 124 -15.49 8.28 4.14
N PRO A 125 -16.68 7.65 4.08
CA PRO A 125 -17.90 8.39 3.81
C PRO A 125 -18.20 9.40 4.92
N SER A 126 -18.23 10.68 4.55
CA SER A 126 -19.18 11.61 5.15
C SER A 126 -20.58 11.22 4.68
N LYS A 127 -21.16 10.17 5.27
CA LYS A 127 -22.57 9.70 5.20
C LYS A 127 -23.30 9.55 3.85
N ASN A 128 -22.74 9.94 2.71
CA ASN A 128 -23.45 9.96 1.43
C ASN A 128 -22.77 9.03 0.41
N ASN A 129 -23.57 8.09 -0.11
CA ASN A 129 -23.19 6.89 -0.87
C ASN A 129 -22.73 7.17 -2.32
N ASP A 130 -21.69 7.98 -2.50
CA ASP A 130 -21.15 8.24 -3.85
C ASP A 130 -20.10 7.19 -4.23
N PHE A 131 -20.49 6.19 -5.02
CA PHE A 131 -19.57 5.23 -5.63
C PHE A 131 -19.04 5.75 -6.98
N ILE A 132 -17.79 5.42 -7.34
CA ILE A 132 -17.25 5.64 -8.69
C ILE A 132 -16.90 4.27 -9.30
N THR A 133 -17.56 3.90 -10.40
CA THR A 133 -17.11 2.80 -11.25
C THR A 133 -16.07 3.34 -12.24
N GLY A 134 -14.93 2.66 -12.37
CA GLY A 134 -13.89 3.01 -13.34
C GLY A 134 -13.66 1.83 -14.29
N ASP A 135 -13.61 2.11 -15.58
CA ASP A 135 -13.17 1.19 -16.63
C ASP A 135 -11.66 0.87 -16.51
#